data_AF-A0A2G6GW55-F1
#
_entry.id   AF-A0A2G6GW55-F1
#
_cell.length_a   1.000
_cell.length_b   1.000
_cell.length_c   1.000
_cell.angle_alpha   90.00
_cell.angle_beta   90.00
_cell.angle_gamma   90.00
#
_symmetry.space_group_name_H-M   'P 1'
#
loop_
_entity.id
_entity.type
_entity.pdbx_description
1 polymer ?
#
loop_
_entity_poly.entity_id
_entity_poly.type
_entity_poly.pdbx_seq_one_letter_code
_entity_poly.pdbx_strand_id
1 'polypeptide(L)'
;MLIIKRSTHKSATLNQQFYEELLYIMGLEEKNSIIRPNRVQGAIVTQLMDDHDVPEDEAFSLTTTWINRLLFIKLLEGLLRGYLEDKQLDLLQCASFAELKELFFSVLAKPIEERSAANRKRFQHHPYLNSSLFDKTEEEHCHLISILHNDNLQIYRGSTLISGQRNGAKPLLSYLLEFLASYRFSNDQKDSERLISAPVLGLIFEKLNGHRDGAVYTPSAITRR
;
A
#
# COMPACT_ATOMS: atom_id res chain seq x y z
N MET A 1 30.35 7.96 26.98
CA MET A 1 30.24 8.92 25.87
C MET A 1 29.89 8.15 24.61
N LEU A 2 28.61 7.93 24.34
CA LEU A 2 28.15 7.28 23.10
C LEU A 2 28.17 8.33 21.99
N ILE A 3 29.05 8.14 21.01
CA ILE A 3 29.02 8.93 19.78
C ILE A 3 27.82 8.43 18.97
N ILE A 4 26.74 9.20 18.97
CA ILE A 4 25.65 9.05 18.02
C ILE A 4 26.24 9.44 16.66
N LYS A 5 26.61 8.45 15.84
CA LYS A 5 26.86 8.66 14.41
C LYS A 5 25.57 9.20 13.80
N ARG A 6 25.51 10.50 13.55
CA ARG A 6 24.55 11.10 12.62
C ARG A 6 24.76 10.44 11.27
N SER A 7 23.88 9.50 10.93
CA SER A 7 23.80 8.95 9.59
C SER A 7 23.40 10.09 8.66
N THR A 8 24.28 10.44 7.71
CA THR A 8 23.97 11.36 6.62
C THR A 8 22.82 10.75 5.81
N HIS A 9 21.58 11.14 6.08
CA HIS A 9 20.44 10.76 5.26
C HIS A 9 20.67 11.33 3.85
N LYS A 10 21.02 10.46 2.88
CA LYS A 10 20.69 10.74 1.48
C LYS A 10 19.18 11.04 1.48
N SER A 11 18.77 12.19 0.94
CA SER A 11 17.37 12.48 0.73
C SER A 11 16.79 11.36 -0.12
N ALA A 12 15.82 10.62 0.40
CA ALA A 12 15.14 9.62 -0.40
C ALA A 12 14.44 10.32 -1.57
N THR A 13 14.41 9.65 -2.72
CA THR A 13 13.69 10.14 -3.90
C THR A 13 12.46 9.26 -4.09
N LEU A 14 11.34 9.88 -4.48
CA LEU A 14 10.13 9.17 -4.82
C LEU A 14 10.39 8.18 -5.96
N ASN A 15 9.96 6.92 -5.80
CA ASN A 15 9.94 5.98 -6.90
C ASN A 15 8.69 6.26 -7.76
N GLN A 16 8.87 7.07 -8.81
CA GLN A 16 7.76 7.58 -9.62
C GLN A 16 6.95 6.45 -10.28
N GLN A 17 7.62 5.41 -10.78
CA GLN A 17 6.96 4.27 -11.43
C GLN A 17 6.07 3.51 -10.44
N PHE A 18 6.60 3.21 -9.24
CA PHE A 18 5.82 2.56 -8.18
C PHE A 18 4.61 3.42 -7.80
N TYR A 19 4.82 4.72 -7.62
CA TYR A 19 3.77 5.65 -7.21
C TYR A 19 2.63 5.75 -8.24
N GLU A 20 2.96 5.93 -9.52
CA GLU A 20 1.95 6.02 -10.59
C GLU A 20 1.18 4.72 -10.77
N GLU A 21 1.86 3.57 -10.73
CA GLU A 21 1.21 2.27 -10.82
C GLU A 21 0.31 1.99 -9.60
N LEU A 22 0.75 2.40 -8.40
CA LEU A 22 -0.06 2.31 -7.19
C LEU A 22 -1.34 3.15 -7.32
N LEU A 23 -1.23 4.42 -7.74
CA LEU A 23 -2.40 5.26 -8.00
C LEU A 23 -3.34 4.63 -9.03
N TYR A 24 -2.80 4.08 -10.11
CA TYR A 24 -3.58 3.41 -11.13
C TYR A 24 -4.40 2.24 -10.55
N ILE A 25 -3.79 1.37 -9.74
CA ILE A 25 -4.48 0.24 -9.08
C ILE A 25 -5.54 0.74 -8.09
N MET A 26 -5.26 1.86 -7.40
CA MET A 26 -6.24 2.53 -6.55
C MET A 26 -7.41 3.11 -7.33
N GLY A 27 -7.28 3.35 -8.63
CA GLY A 27 -8.29 4.04 -9.45
C GLY A 27 -8.14 5.55 -9.42
N LEU A 28 -6.92 6.04 -9.16
CA LEU A 28 -6.55 7.43 -8.97
C LEU A 28 -5.51 7.88 -10.01
N GLU A 29 -5.38 9.18 -10.20
CA GLU A 29 -4.27 9.81 -10.91
C GLU A 29 -3.88 11.12 -10.26
N GLU A 30 -2.61 11.52 -10.36
CA GLU A 30 -2.12 12.84 -9.96
C GLU A 30 -1.96 13.72 -11.19
N LYS A 31 -2.65 14.87 -11.22
CA LYS A 31 -2.49 15.90 -12.26
C LYS A 31 -2.31 17.26 -11.62
N ASN A 32 -1.24 17.97 -12.00
CA ASN A 32 -0.89 19.28 -11.43
C ASN A 32 -0.84 19.26 -9.88
N SER A 33 -0.29 18.19 -9.30
CA SER A 33 -0.24 17.99 -7.84
C SER A 33 -1.61 17.94 -7.18
N ILE A 34 -2.62 17.41 -7.89
CA ILE A 34 -3.95 17.10 -7.37
C ILE A 34 -4.25 15.64 -7.70
N ILE A 35 -4.53 14.83 -6.67
CA ILE A 35 -5.06 13.48 -6.86
C ILE A 35 -6.56 13.55 -7.08
N ARG A 36 -7.02 12.81 -8.09
CA ARG A 36 -8.43 12.73 -8.48
C ARG A 36 -8.78 11.33 -8.97
N PRO A 37 -10.06 10.96 -9.03
CA PRO A 37 -10.47 9.67 -9.58
C PRO A 37 -10.07 9.56 -11.06
N ASN A 38 -9.48 8.42 -11.41
CA ASN A 38 -9.14 8.05 -12.80
C ASN A 38 -10.20 7.12 -13.42
N ARG A 39 -11.22 6.71 -12.65
CA ARG A 39 -12.36 5.86 -13.06
C ARG A 39 -11.97 4.66 -13.92
N VAL A 40 -10.82 4.05 -13.60
CA VAL A 40 -10.36 2.84 -14.27
C VAL A 40 -11.27 1.70 -13.82
N GLN A 41 -11.92 1.04 -14.77
CA GLN A 41 -12.82 -0.07 -14.47
C GLN A 41 -12.09 -1.18 -13.72
N GLY A 42 -12.70 -1.68 -12.64
CA GLY A 42 -12.14 -2.72 -11.79
C GLY A 42 -11.09 -2.24 -10.79
N ALA A 43 -10.71 -0.95 -10.77
CA ALA A 43 -9.85 -0.38 -9.75
C ALA A 43 -10.63 -0.06 -8.45
N ILE A 44 -9.91 0.06 -7.33
CA ILE A 44 -10.53 0.08 -5.98
C ILE A 44 -11.54 1.21 -5.81
N VAL A 45 -11.12 2.46 -6.02
CA VAL A 45 -11.99 3.64 -5.85
C VAL A 45 -13.18 3.59 -6.80
N THR A 46 -12.97 3.15 -8.04
CA THR A 46 -14.05 3.00 -9.03
C THR A 46 -15.11 2.02 -8.54
N GLN A 47 -14.72 0.85 -8.02
CA GLN A 47 -15.68 -0.12 -7.48
C GLN A 47 -16.43 0.44 -6.26
N LEU A 48 -15.74 1.13 -5.35
CA LEU A 48 -16.38 1.73 -4.18
C LEU A 48 -17.45 2.75 -4.58
N MET A 49 -17.13 3.62 -5.54
CA MET A 49 -18.04 4.67 -5.98
C MET A 49 -19.18 4.14 -6.87
N ASP A 50 -18.88 3.26 -7.82
CA ASP A 50 -19.83 2.84 -8.85
C ASP A 50 -20.68 1.63 -8.42
N ASP A 51 -20.13 0.67 -7.67
CA ASP A 51 -20.81 -0.58 -7.30
C ASP A 51 -21.39 -0.56 -5.87
N HIS A 52 -20.89 0.34 -5.02
CA HIS A 52 -21.25 0.40 -3.60
C HIS A 52 -21.76 1.77 -3.15
N ASP A 53 -21.91 2.73 -4.07
CA ASP A 53 -22.40 4.10 -3.81
C ASP A 53 -21.63 4.82 -2.68
N VAL A 54 -20.35 4.49 -2.48
CA VAL A 54 -19.52 5.10 -1.44
C VAL A 54 -19.10 6.51 -1.89
N PRO A 55 -19.30 7.56 -1.07
CA PRO A 55 -18.87 8.92 -1.40
C PRO A 55 -17.38 9.00 -1.72
N GLU A 56 -16.98 9.91 -2.62
CA GLU A 56 -15.60 10.03 -3.11
C GLU A 56 -14.57 10.16 -1.97
N ASP A 57 -14.82 11.05 -1.00
CA ASP A 57 -13.92 11.27 0.14
C ASP A 57 -13.77 10.01 1.02
N GLU A 58 -14.85 9.28 1.23
CA GLU A 58 -14.85 8.01 1.97
C GLU A 58 -14.15 6.91 1.19
N ALA A 59 -14.37 6.81 -0.13
CA ALA A 59 -13.70 5.86 -1.00
C ALA A 59 -12.18 6.10 -1.02
N PHE A 60 -11.74 7.36 -1.03
CA PHE A 60 -10.34 7.73 -0.89
C PHE A 60 -9.83 7.34 0.50
N SER A 61 -10.61 7.60 1.55
CA SER A 61 -10.25 7.27 2.93
C SER A 61 -9.98 5.78 3.14
N LEU A 62 -10.92 4.95 2.72
CA LEU A 62 -10.84 3.49 2.75
C LEU A 62 -9.67 2.98 1.90
N THR A 63 -9.55 3.44 0.66
CA THR A 63 -8.51 2.98 -0.26
C THR A 63 -7.12 3.31 0.28
N THR A 64 -6.89 4.54 0.76
CA THR A 64 -5.61 4.93 1.37
C THR A 64 -5.31 4.07 2.59
N THR A 65 -6.29 3.83 3.46
CA THR A 65 -6.13 3.00 4.67
C THR A 65 -5.73 1.56 4.34
N TRP A 66 -6.45 0.93 3.41
CA TRP A 66 -6.18 -0.44 2.99
C TRP A 66 -4.81 -0.59 2.31
N ILE A 67 -4.47 0.32 1.41
CA ILE A 67 -3.16 0.34 0.76
C ILE A 67 -2.04 0.57 1.78
N ASN A 68 -2.22 1.49 2.74
CA ASN A 68 -1.24 1.74 3.79
C ASN A 68 -0.95 0.47 4.61
N ARG A 69 -1.99 -0.29 4.99
CA ARG A 69 -1.82 -1.59 5.67
C ARG A 69 -1.01 -2.59 4.84
N LEU A 70 -1.31 -2.70 3.55
CA LEU A 70 -0.56 -3.61 2.66
C LEU A 70 0.91 -3.20 2.54
N LEU A 71 1.20 -1.91 2.37
CA LEU A 71 2.56 -1.36 2.31
C LEU A 71 3.32 -1.59 3.62
N PHE A 72 2.65 -1.41 4.76
CA PHE A 72 3.22 -1.70 6.07
C PHE A 72 3.56 -3.19 6.21
N ILE A 73 2.66 -4.10 5.79
CA ILE A 73 2.92 -5.54 5.83
C ILE A 73 4.12 -5.91 4.95
N LYS A 74 4.27 -5.30 3.76
CA LYS A 74 5.45 -5.52 2.91
C LYS A 74 6.75 -5.02 3.54
N LEU A 75 6.73 -3.88 4.23
CA LEU A 75 7.87 -3.41 5.01
C LEU A 75 8.22 -4.39 6.13
N LEU A 76 7.22 -4.84 6.89
CA LEU A 76 7.39 -5.82 7.97
C LEU A 76 7.96 -7.13 7.44
N GLU A 77 7.47 -7.62 6.32
CA GLU A 77 8.00 -8.80 5.63
C GLU A 77 9.49 -8.63 5.32
N GLY A 78 9.89 -7.49 4.75
CA GLY A 78 11.31 -7.19 4.47
C GLY A 78 12.19 -7.23 5.72
N LEU A 79 11.69 -6.71 6.84
CA LEU A 79 12.38 -6.76 8.14
C LEU A 79 12.49 -8.19 8.68
N LEU A 80 11.39 -8.95 8.65
CA LEU A 80 11.36 -10.32 9.17
C LEU A 80 12.19 -11.28 8.33
N ARG A 81 12.24 -11.12 7.01
CA ARG A 81 13.14 -11.90 6.13
C ARG A 81 14.61 -11.75 6.55
N GLY A 82 15.01 -10.55 6.95
CA GLY A 82 16.36 -10.31 7.45
C GLY A 82 16.60 -10.93 8.83
N TYR A 83 15.63 -10.83 9.73
CA TYR A 83 15.72 -11.36 11.10
C TYR A 83 15.67 -12.89 11.17
N LEU A 84 14.79 -13.52 10.39
CA LEU A 84 14.59 -14.97 10.37
C LEU A 84 15.52 -15.69 9.38
N GLU A 85 16.28 -14.94 8.58
CA GLU A 85 17.07 -15.44 7.44
C GLU A 85 16.24 -16.23 6.40
N ASP A 86 14.91 -16.14 6.45
CA ASP A 86 14.00 -16.79 5.53
C ASP A 86 13.70 -15.86 4.35
N LYS A 87 14.28 -16.15 3.19
CA LYS A 87 14.06 -15.36 1.96
C LYS A 87 12.70 -15.62 1.31
N GLN A 88 12.02 -16.71 1.67
CA GLN A 88 10.75 -17.12 1.07
C GLN A 88 9.53 -16.65 1.87
N LEU A 89 9.72 -16.10 3.07
CA LEU A 89 8.64 -15.54 3.87
C LEU A 89 7.79 -14.56 3.06
N ASP A 90 6.49 -14.79 3.01
CA ASP A 90 5.52 -13.91 2.36
C ASP A 90 4.34 -13.71 3.32
N LEU A 91 4.16 -12.47 3.76
CA LEU A 91 3.13 -12.13 4.74
C LEU A 91 1.78 -11.81 4.08
N LEU A 92 1.72 -11.69 2.75
CA LEU A 92 0.50 -11.37 1.99
C LEU A 92 -0.01 -12.55 1.16
N GLN A 93 0.20 -13.78 1.61
CA GLN A 93 -0.38 -15.00 1.01
C GLN A 93 -1.91 -15.09 1.24
N CYS A 94 -2.65 -14.18 0.62
CA CYS A 94 -4.12 -14.11 0.65
C CYS A 94 -4.68 -14.34 -0.76
N ALA A 95 -5.65 -15.24 -0.87
CA ALA A 95 -6.32 -15.59 -2.13
C ALA A 95 -7.61 -14.79 -2.37
N SER A 96 -8.08 -14.02 -1.37
CA SER A 96 -9.27 -13.17 -1.50
C SER A 96 -9.21 -11.93 -0.60
N PHE A 97 -10.03 -10.93 -0.91
CA PHE A 97 -10.21 -9.77 -0.04
C PHE A 97 -10.81 -10.12 1.33
N ALA A 98 -11.58 -11.21 1.43
CA ALA A 98 -12.06 -11.72 2.71
C ALA A 98 -10.91 -12.21 3.61
N GLU A 99 -9.88 -12.84 3.02
CA GLU A 99 -8.67 -13.24 3.74
C GLU A 99 -7.80 -12.04 4.11
N LEU A 100 -7.73 -10.99 3.27
CA LEU A 100 -7.07 -9.74 3.66
C LEU A 100 -7.76 -9.07 4.84
N LYS A 101 -9.09 -9.01 4.85
CA LYS A 101 -9.86 -8.53 6.02
C LYS A 101 -9.54 -9.35 7.27
N GLU A 102 -9.48 -10.68 7.15
CA GLU A 102 -9.12 -11.56 8.26
C GLU A 102 -7.70 -11.29 8.76
N LEU A 103 -6.73 -11.15 7.84
CA LEU A 103 -5.36 -10.80 8.15
C LEU A 103 -5.26 -9.47 8.91
N PHE A 104 -6.00 -8.44 8.48
CA PHE A 104 -5.97 -7.14 9.15
C PHE A 104 -6.51 -7.22 10.59
N PHE A 105 -7.73 -7.74 10.77
CA PHE A 105 -8.46 -7.55 12.03
C PHE A 105 -8.47 -8.76 12.97
N SER A 106 -8.20 -9.96 12.46
CA SER A 106 -8.22 -11.20 13.25
C SER A 106 -6.82 -11.78 13.49
N VAL A 107 -5.80 -11.19 12.88
CA VAL A 107 -4.40 -11.62 12.99
C VAL A 107 -3.53 -10.45 13.46
N LEU A 108 -3.36 -9.42 12.63
CA LEU A 108 -2.42 -8.33 12.92
C LEU A 108 -2.91 -7.43 14.07
N ALA A 109 -4.22 -7.20 14.18
CA ALA A 109 -4.83 -6.46 15.28
C ALA A 109 -5.09 -7.26 16.56
N LYS A 110 -4.67 -8.54 16.65
CA LYS A 110 -4.96 -9.40 17.81
C LYS A 110 -3.73 -10.09 18.41
N PRO A 111 -3.59 -10.11 19.75
CA PRO A 111 -2.63 -10.96 20.44
C PRO A 111 -2.74 -12.43 20.01
N ILE A 112 -1.62 -13.16 19.98
CA ILE A 112 -1.54 -14.52 19.41
C ILE A 112 -2.48 -15.49 20.16
N GLU A 113 -2.55 -15.34 21.46
CA GLU A 113 -3.41 -16.07 22.40
C GLU A 113 -4.91 -15.85 22.14
N GLU A 114 -5.29 -14.69 21.63
CA GLU A 114 -6.69 -14.33 21.30
C GLU A 114 -7.12 -14.76 19.89
N ARG A 115 -6.16 -15.18 19.05
CA ARG A 115 -6.47 -15.67 17.69
C ARG A 115 -7.21 -17.00 17.74
N SER A 116 -7.96 -17.31 16.68
CA SER A 116 -8.51 -18.66 16.51
C SER A 116 -7.38 -19.69 16.34
N ALA A 117 -7.66 -20.96 16.64
CA ALA A 117 -6.68 -22.03 16.42
C ALA A 117 -6.25 -22.14 14.95
N ALA A 118 -7.18 -21.91 14.01
CA ALA A 118 -6.90 -21.85 12.58
C ALA A 118 -5.94 -20.72 12.24
N ASN A 119 -6.18 -19.51 12.77
CA ASN A 119 -5.35 -18.34 12.47
C ASN A 119 -3.96 -18.42 13.11
N ARG A 120 -3.84 -18.97 14.32
CA ARG A 120 -2.52 -19.26 14.91
C ARG A 120 -1.68 -20.18 14.03
N LYS A 121 -2.30 -21.23 13.46
CA LYS A 121 -1.60 -22.19 12.59
C LYS A 121 -1.26 -21.58 11.23
N ARG A 122 -2.22 -20.89 10.60
CA ARG A 122 -2.04 -20.32 9.25
C ARG A 122 -1.08 -19.14 9.23
N PHE A 123 -1.13 -18.27 10.23
CA PHE A 123 -0.39 -17.00 10.29
C PHE A 123 0.67 -17.00 11.39
N GLN A 124 1.40 -18.11 11.54
CA GLN A 124 2.35 -18.32 12.63
C GLN A 124 3.53 -17.34 12.61
N HIS A 125 3.88 -16.79 11.44
CA HIS A 125 4.97 -15.81 11.28
C HIS A 125 4.48 -14.35 11.36
N HIS A 126 3.16 -14.14 11.48
CA HIS A 126 2.58 -12.80 11.58
C HIS A 126 2.55 -12.35 13.03
N PRO A 127 3.30 -11.29 13.40
CA PRO A 127 3.30 -10.79 14.77
C PRO A 127 1.95 -10.14 15.11
N TYR A 128 1.69 -9.97 16.40
CA TYR A 128 0.69 -9.00 16.84
C TYR A 128 1.29 -7.60 16.71
N LEU A 129 0.55 -6.70 16.06
CA LEU A 129 0.95 -5.32 15.91
C LEU A 129 0.06 -4.50 16.85
N ASN A 130 0.62 -4.07 17.98
CA ASN A 130 -0.04 -3.14 18.89
C ASN A 130 -0.06 -1.73 18.28
N SER A 131 -0.72 -1.59 17.13
CA SER A 131 -0.70 -0.41 16.27
C SER A 131 -2.12 -0.08 15.84
N SER A 132 -2.50 1.19 16.05
CA SER A 132 -3.78 1.73 15.60
C SER A 132 -3.96 1.68 14.08
N LEU A 133 -2.89 1.42 13.32
CA LEU A 133 -2.98 1.19 11.88
C LEU A 133 -3.93 0.04 11.54
N PHE A 134 -4.06 -0.96 12.41
CA PHE A 134 -4.94 -2.12 12.20
C PHE A 134 -6.23 -2.08 13.04
N ASP A 135 -6.46 -1.00 13.78
CA ASP A 135 -7.78 -0.72 14.36
C ASP A 135 -8.73 -0.31 13.24
N LYS A 136 -10.01 -0.70 13.37
CA LYS A 136 -11.04 -0.28 12.40
C LYS A 136 -11.23 1.23 12.48
N THR A 137 -11.27 1.88 11.33
CA THR A 137 -11.70 3.28 11.22
C THR A 137 -13.23 3.38 11.21
N GLU A 138 -13.78 4.59 11.32
CA GLU A 138 -15.23 4.84 11.25
C GLU A 138 -15.82 4.32 9.93
N GLU A 139 -15.15 4.58 8.81
CA GLU A 139 -15.55 4.13 7.48
C GLU A 139 -15.53 2.58 7.38
N GLU A 140 -14.57 1.92 8.05
CA GLU A 140 -14.46 0.46 8.07
C GLU A 140 -15.49 -0.25 8.94
N HIS A 141 -16.27 0.50 9.74
CA HIS A 141 -17.47 -0.03 10.36
C HIS A 141 -18.62 -0.22 9.35
N CYS A 142 -18.63 0.57 8.27
CA CYS A 142 -19.60 0.46 7.17
C CYS A 142 -19.07 -0.45 6.05
N HIS A 143 -17.83 -0.24 5.62
CA HIS A 143 -17.25 -0.89 4.44
C HIS A 143 -15.89 -1.52 4.77
N LEU A 144 -15.85 -2.86 4.76
CA LEU A 144 -14.60 -3.60 4.90
C LEU A 144 -14.01 -3.92 3.52
N ILE A 145 -12.68 -4.06 3.42
CA ILE A 145 -11.99 -4.41 2.16
C ILE A 145 -12.57 -5.64 1.45
N SER A 146 -13.19 -6.56 2.19
CA SER A 146 -13.87 -7.73 1.65
C SER A 146 -15.07 -7.43 0.74
N ILE A 147 -15.54 -6.17 0.68
CA ILE A 147 -16.58 -5.73 -0.23
C ILE A 147 -16.12 -5.71 -1.69
N LEU A 148 -14.81 -5.49 -1.92
CA LEU A 148 -14.23 -5.37 -3.25
C LEU A 148 -14.41 -6.65 -4.07
N HIS A 149 -14.79 -6.47 -5.33
CA HIS A 149 -14.80 -7.52 -6.34
C HIS A 149 -13.39 -7.78 -6.87
N ASN A 150 -13.09 -9.05 -7.14
CA ASN A 150 -11.80 -9.46 -7.71
C ASN A 150 -11.83 -9.46 -9.25
N ASP A 151 -12.44 -8.43 -9.82
CA ASP A 151 -12.59 -8.28 -11.26
C ASP A 151 -11.25 -8.03 -11.94
N ASN A 152 -11.21 -8.27 -13.24
CA ASN A 152 -10.01 -8.04 -14.03
C ASN A 152 -9.74 -6.54 -14.19
N LEU A 153 -8.57 -6.10 -13.72
CA LEU A 153 -8.01 -4.78 -13.97
C LEU A 153 -6.96 -4.89 -15.09
N GLN A 154 -7.01 -3.98 -16.06
CA GLN A 154 -5.98 -3.90 -17.09
C GLN A 154 -4.62 -3.59 -16.44
N ILE A 155 -3.55 -4.22 -16.88
CA ILE A 155 -2.22 -3.94 -16.33
C ILE A 155 -1.79 -2.54 -16.77
N TYR A 156 -1.29 -1.75 -15.82
CA TYR A 156 -0.76 -0.40 -16.08
C TYR A 156 0.33 -0.45 -17.15
N ARG A 157 0.29 0.48 -18.13
CA ARG A 157 1.22 0.47 -19.27
C ARG A 157 2.70 0.60 -18.88
N GLY A 158 2.98 1.22 -17.74
CA GLY A 158 4.33 1.33 -17.17
C GLY A 158 4.69 0.20 -16.20
N SER A 159 3.85 -0.83 -16.06
CA SER A 159 4.03 -1.86 -15.05
C SER A 159 5.29 -2.67 -15.26
N THR A 160 5.94 -3.00 -14.15
CA THR A 160 7.06 -3.97 -14.11
C THR A 160 6.63 -5.40 -14.46
N LEU A 161 5.33 -5.68 -14.44
CA LEU A 161 4.76 -7.00 -14.74
C LEU A 161 4.50 -7.23 -16.24
N ILE A 162 4.67 -6.21 -17.08
CA ILE A 162 4.52 -6.38 -18.54
C ILE A 162 5.64 -7.26 -19.06
N SER A 163 5.28 -8.38 -19.70
CA SER A 163 6.23 -9.22 -20.43
C SER A 163 5.91 -9.24 -21.92
N GLY A 164 6.93 -8.91 -22.72
CA GLY A 164 7.16 -9.33 -24.10
C GLY A 164 6.13 -8.95 -25.18
N GLN A 165 4.84 -9.28 -25.03
CA GLN A 165 3.89 -9.19 -26.15
C GLN A 165 2.43 -8.83 -25.84
N ARG A 166 1.94 -8.71 -24.59
CA ARG A 166 0.53 -8.30 -24.37
C ARG A 166 0.29 -7.46 -23.12
N ASN A 167 -0.41 -6.33 -23.31
CA ASN A 167 -1.23 -5.66 -22.29
C ASN A 167 -2.29 -6.67 -21.83
N GLY A 168 -2.05 -7.33 -20.69
CA GLY A 168 -3.00 -8.27 -20.09
C GLY A 168 -3.91 -7.56 -19.09
N ALA A 169 -5.01 -8.21 -18.73
CA ALA A 169 -5.76 -7.91 -17.52
C ALA A 169 -5.56 -9.03 -16.50
N LYS A 170 -5.56 -8.68 -15.22
CA LYS A 170 -5.41 -9.62 -14.11
C LYS A 170 -6.50 -9.34 -13.06
N PRO A 171 -6.95 -10.35 -12.31
CA PRO A 171 -7.82 -10.11 -11.15
C PRO A 171 -7.16 -9.09 -10.22
N LEU A 172 -7.93 -8.10 -9.75
CA LEU A 172 -7.43 -6.95 -8.99
C LEU A 172 -6.49 -7.35 -7.85
N LEU A 173 -6.89 -8.33 -7.03
CA LEU A 173 -6.08 -8.79 -5.91
C LEU A 173 -4.76 -9.38 -6.37
N SER A 174 -4.79 -10.27 -7.37
CA SER A 174 -3.58 -10.87 -7.92
C SER A 174 -2.66 -9.81 -8.52
N TYR A 175 -3.21 -8.84 -9.24
CA TYR A 175 -2.43 -7.74 -9.78
C TYR A 175 -1.77 -6.92 -8.65
N LEU A 176 -2.53 -6.50 -7.65
CA LEU A 176 -2.02 -5.74 -6.50
C LEU A 176 -0.90 -6.48 -5.76
N LEU A 177 -1.09 -7.77 -5.46
CA LEU A 177 -0.10 -8.56 -4.73
C LEU A 177 1.16 -8.83 -5.56
N GLU A 178 1.02 -9.17 -6.85
CA GLU A 178 2.16 -9.35 -7.76
C GLU A 178 2.94 -8.04 -7.97
N PHE A 179 2.23 -6.92 -8.09
CA PHE A 179 2.83 -5.58 -8.15
C PHE A 179 3.64 -5.31 -6.89
N LEU A 180 3.08 -5.50 -5.69
CA LEU A 180 3.83 -5.32 -4.45
C LEU A 180 5.00 -6.30 -4.31
N ALA A 181 4.89 -7.50 -4.86
CA ALA A 181 5.96 -8.50 -4.84
C ALA A 181 7.09 -8.21 -5.84
N SER A 182 6.85 -7.43 -6.91
CA SER A 182 7.87 -7.08 -7.90
C SER A 182 8.87 -6.03 -7.39
N TYR A 183 8.53 -5.37 -6.28
CA TYR A 183 9.39 -4.41 -5.57
C TYR A 183 9.99 -5.00 -4.31
N ARG A 184 11.19 -4.54 -4.00
CA ARG A 184 11.96 -5.00 -2.84
C ARG A 184 11.76 -4.01 -1.70
N PHE A 185 11.03 -4.42 -0.67
CA PHE A 185 10.82 -3.61 0.53
C PHE A 185 11.95 -3.85 1.53
N SER A 186 12.77 -2.82 1.81
CA SER A 186 13.91 -2.94 2.71
C SER A 186 14.41 -1.56 3.16
N ASN A 187 15.01 -1.52 4.35
CA ASN A 187 15.71 -0.33 4.86
C ASN A 187 17.20 -0.30 4.45
N ASP A 188 17.73 -1.37 3.87
CA ASP A 188 19.10 -1.41 3.34
C ASP A 188 19.17 -0.58 2.05
N GLN A 189 19.88 0.56 2.09
CA GLN A 189 19.99 1.52 0.98
C GLN A 189 20.89 1.03 -0.17
N LYS A 190 21.04 -0.29 -0.36
CA LYS A 190 21.73 -0.80 -1.54
C LYS A 190 20.89 -0.48 -2.76
N ASP A 191 21.42 0.43 -3.58
CA ASP A 191 20.77 0.97 -4.79
C ASP A 191 20.22 -0.16 -5.66
N SER A 192 18.90 -0.25 -5.71
CA SER A 192 18.18 -0.99 -6.73
C SER A 192 16.99 -0.13 -7.14
N GLU A 193 16.75 -0.02 -8.44
CA GLU A 193 15.63 0.78 -9.00
C GLU A 193 14.25 0.34 -8.47
N ARG A 194 14.16 -0.85 -7.86
CA ARG A 194 12.94 -1.42 -7.28
C ARG A 194 12.93 -1.42 -5.75
N LEU A 195 13.81 -0.67 -5.10
CA LEU A 195 13.84 -0.56 -3.64
C LEU A 195 12.74 0.40 -3.16
N ILE A 196 11.88 -0.08 -2.27
CA ILE A 196 10.91 0.72 -1.55
C ILE A 196 11.28 0.72 -0.07
N SER A 197 11.84 1.84 0.40
CA SER A 197 12.28 2.00 1.79
C SER A 197 11.28 2.82 2.59
N ALA A 198 11.37 2.78 3.92
CA ALA A 198 10.49 3.58 4.79
C ALA A 198 10.49 5.09 4.45
N PRO A 199 11.64 5.74 4.14
CA PRO A 199 11.65 7.12 3.65
C PRO A 199 10.89 7.32 2.33
N VAL A 200 10.98 6.40 1.37
CA VAL A 200 10.26 6.48 0.09
C VAL A 200 8.74 6.38 0.31
N LEU A 201 8.32 5.48 1.21
CA LEU A 201 6.92 5.37 1.60
C LEU A 201 6.42 6.63 2.32
N GLY A 202 7.27 7.26 3.14
CA GLY A 202 6.98 8.57 3.72
C GLY A 202 6.61 9.60 2.65
N LEU A 203 7.40 9.71 1.59
CA LEU A 203 7.10 10.61 0.45
C LEU A 203 5.80 10.25 -0.28
N ILE A 204 5.52 8.95 -0.44
CA ILE A 204 4.26 8.48 -1.05
C ILE A 204 3.07 8.90 -0.17
N PHE A 205 3.16 8.72 1.15
CA PHE A 205 2.09 9.12 2.07
C PHE A 205 1.93 10.63 2.16
N GLU A 206 3.02 11.40 2.13
CA GLU A 206 2.97 12.86 2.05
C GLU A 206 2.21 13.30 0.79
N LYS A 207 2.46 12.66 -0.36
CA LYS A 207 1.68 12.92 -1.57
C LYS A 207 0.21 12.54 -1.42
N LEU A 208 -0.09 11.32 -0.98
CA LEU A 208 -1.47 10.86 -0.81
C LEU A 208 -2.26 11.74 0.18
N ASN A 209 -1.64 12.18 1.27
CA ASN A 209 -2.27 12.98 2.33
C ASN A 209 -2.26 14.48 2.04
N GLY A 210 -1.31 14.99 1.25
CA GLY A 210 -1.24 16.41 0.86
C GLY A 210 -2.49 16.91 0.14
N HIS A 211 -3.36 15.99 -0.32
CA HIS A 211 -4.66 16.29 -0.89
C HIS A 211 -5.80 16.43 0.15
N ARG A 212 -5.70 15.81 1.34
CA ARG A 212 -6.75 15.92 2.38
C ARG A 212 -6.76 17.27 3.09
N ASP A 213 -5.60 17.90 3.26
CA ASP A 213 -5.46 19.11 4.08
C ASP A 213 -5.63 20.44 3.33
N GLY A 214 -6.01 20.43 2.04
CA GLY A 214 -6.25 21.67 1.30
C GLY A 214 -5.04 22.63 1.23
N ALA A 215 -3.83 22.12 1.45
CA ALA A 215 -2.61 22.90 1.34
C ALA A 215 -2.29 23.13 -0.15
N VAL A 216 -3.01 24.07 -0.75
CA VAL A 216 -2.58 24.71 -2.00
C VAL A 216 -1.19 25.28 -1.74
N TYR A 217 -0.18 24.54 -2.21
CA TYR A 217 1.20 24.98 -2.22
C TYR A 217 1.27 26.21 -3.12
N THR A 218 1.22 27.39 -2.53
CA THR A 218 1.51 28.63 -3.25
C THR A 218 3.01 28.59 -3.54
N PRO A 219 3.46 28.54 -4.80
CA PRO A 219 4.88 28.58 -5.08
C PRO A 219 5.44 29.88 -4.52
N SER A 220 6.49 29.79 -3.70
CA SER A 220 7.24 30.95 -3.24
C SER A 220 7.88 31.61 -4.47
N ALA A 221 7.18 32.59 -5.04
CA ALA A 221 7.73 33.46 -6.06
C ALA A 221 8.96 34.16 -5.50
N ILE A 222 10.07 33.95 -6.17
CA ILE A 222 11.38 34.56 -5.94
C ILE A 222 11.20 36.06 -5.73
N THR A 223 11.46 36.57 -4.53
CA THR A 223 11.72 38.00 -4.35
C THR A 223 13.22 38.20 -4.35
N ARG A 224 13.79 38.38 -5.55
CA ARG A 224 15.11 39.01 -5.69
C ARG A 224 14.94 40.50 -5.42
N ARG A 225 15.69 41.03 -4.45
CA ARG A 225 16.24 42.38 -4.51
C ARG A 225 17.73 42.28 -4.24
#